data_AF-A0A9Q9PB17-F1
#
_entry.id   AF-A0A9Q9PB17-F1
#
_cell.length_a   1.000
_cell.length_b   1.000
_cell.length_c   1.000
_cell.angle_alpha   90.00
_cell.angle_beta   90.00
_cell.angle_gamma   90.00
#
_symmetry.space_group_name_H-M   'P 1'
#
loop_
_entity.id
_entity.type
_entity.pdbx_description
1 polymer ?
#
loop_
_entity_poly.entity_id
_entity_poly.type
_entity_poly.pdbx_seq_one_letter_code
_entity_poly.pdbx_strand_id
1 'polypeptide(L)'
;MHIETPPMPVLDDTALRGEVIHGMITALRSRPLHEVTPEVVAAAAGVSIDVVDRTFPSWDGLLLATIDRWNEDRTVPLMPLAEQHGTIRFLRAIVTANVADPSLMRFLTATLNIAASPEHPLAPMLHARWRRFHAFVQHALERDVMLGREPGTMEPARGSEQLLATYEGLQLQSMVRPEMDLLEAFDRAVTRLREGWSRAYVPPVWDLDLVH
;
A
#
# COMPACT_ATOMS: atom_id res chain seq x y z
N MET A 1 -47.70 -11.13 -25.81
CA MET A 1 -46.26 -11.48 -25.87
C MET A 1 -45.65 -10.98 -24.56
N HIS A 2 -45.69 -11.82 -23.52
CA HIS A 2 -45.02 -11.51 -22.26
C HIS A 2 -43.54 -11.85 -22.44
N ILE A 3 -42.69 -10.83 -22.34
CA ILE A 3 -41.24 -11.02 -22.30
C ILE A 3 -40.94 -11.27 -20.82
N GLU A 4 -40.74 -12.53 -20.46
CA GLU A 4 -40.19 -12.91 -19.16
C GLU A 4 -38.76 -12.37 -19.10
N THR A 5 -38.51 -11.43 -18.19
CA THR A 5 -37.16 -11.00 -17.84
C THR A 5 -36.44 -12.21 -17.27
N PRO A 6 -35.29 -12.65 -17.83
CA PRO A 6 -34.57 -13.79 -17.29
C PRO A 6 -34.15 -13.50 -15.85
N PRO A 7 -34.25 -14.48 -14.93
CA PRO A 7 -33.80 -14.28 -13.55
C PRO A 7 -32.33 -13.89 -13.57
N MET A 8 -32.00 -12.78 -12.90
CA MET A 8 -30.62 -12.39 -12.65
C MET A 8 -29.88 -13.57 -12.03
N PRO A 9 -28.70 -13.95 -12.53
CA PRO A 9 -27.95 -15.05 -11.97
C PRO A 9 -27.72 -14.76 -10.48
N VAL A 10 -28.16 -15.68 -9.62
CA VAL A 10 -27.82 -15.64 -8.19
C VAL A 10 -26.32 -15.86 -8.13
N LEU A 11 -25.58 -14.76 -7.98
CA LEU A 11 -24.13 -14.81 -7.81
C LEU A 11 -23.81 -15.64 -6.57
N ASP A 12 -22.82 -16.54 -6.68
CA ASP A 12 -22.31 -17.26 -5.52
C ASP A 12 -21.70 -16.26 -4.52
N ASP A 13 -21.75 -16.57 -3.21
CA ASP A 13 -21.30 -15.69 -2.13
C ASP A 13 -19.84 -15.18 -2.31
N THR A 14 -18.99 -15.95 -2.98
CA THR A 14 -17.62 -15.56 -3.37
C THR A 14 -17.60 -14.44 -4.39
N ALA A 15 -18.46 -14.52 -5.40
CA ALA A 15 -18.61 -13.46 -6.40
C ALA A 15 -19.17 -12.19 -5.77
N LEU A 16 -20.18 -12.32 -4.89
CA LEU A 16 -20.71 -11.18 -4.13
C LEU A 16 -19.65 -10.54 -3.23
N ARG A 17 -18.75 -11.32 -2.63
CA ARG A 17 -17.61 -10.80 -1.86
C ARG A 17 -16.68 -9.96 -2.71
N GLY A 18 -16.41 -10.39 -3.94
CA GLY A 18 -15.66 -9.61 -4.92
C GLY A 18 -16.31 -8.26 -5.22
N GLU A 19 -17.62 -8.27 -5.52
CA GLU A 19 -18.37 -7.05 -5.84
C GLU A 19 -18.40 -6.05 -4.68
N VAL A 20 -18.62 -6.53 -3.44
CA VAL A 20 -18.61 -5.65 -2.25
C VAL A 20 -17.23 -5.04 -2.02
N ILE A 21 -16.15 -5.79 -2.20
CA ILE A 21 -14.77 -5.24 -2.14
C ILE A 21 -14.57 -4.20 -3.24
N HIS A 22 -15.01 -4.48 -4.46
CA HIS A 22 -14.89 -3.53 -5.57
C HIS A 22 -15.69 -2.24 -5.32
N GLY A 23 -16.88 -2.35 -4.72
CA GLY A 23 -17.67 -1.21 -4.26
C GLY A 23 -16.94 -0.39 -3.21
N MET A 24 -16.27 -1.03 -2.25
CA MET A 24 -15.46 -0.34 -1.25
C MET A 24 -14.28 0.42 -1.88
N ILE A 25 -13.57 -0.18 -2.84
CA ILE A 25 -12.50 0.50 -3.60
C ILE A 25 -13.06 1.72 -4.35
N THR A 26 -14.21 1.55 -5.01
CA THR A 26 -14.88 2.62 -5.76
C THR A 26 -15.32 3.76 -4.83
N ALA A 27 -15.88 3.45 -3.68
CA ALA A 27 -16.22 4.44 -2.66
C ALA A 27 -14.98 5.21 -2.18
N LEU A 28 -13.89 4.51 -1.84
CA LEU A 28 -12.63 5.09 -1.37
C LEU A 28 -11.90 5.94 -2.42
N ARG A 29 -12.17 5.76 -3.71
CA ARG A 29 -11.67 6.67 -4.75
C ARG A 29 -12.34 8.03 -4.70
N SER A 30 -13.61 8.08 -4.31
CA SER A 30 -14.42 9.30 -4.31
C SER A 30 -14.51 9.99 -2.94
N ARG A 31 -14.24 9.27 -1.84
CA ARG A 31 -14.43 9.76 -0.46
C ARG A 31 -13.29 9.37 0.48
N PRO A 32 -12.99 10.17 1.52
CA PRO A 32 -12.08 9.76 2.59
C PRO A 32 -12.70 8.63 3.43
N LEU A 33 -11.86 7.81 4.07
CA LEU A 33 -12.28 6.60 4.80
C LEU A 33 -13.40 6.86 5.83
N HIS A 34 -13.35 7.97 6.56
CA HIS A 34 -14.33 8.28 7.61
C HIS A 34 -15.72 8.68 7.09
N GLU A 35 -15.86 8.92 5.78
CA GLU A 35 -17.14 9.20 5.10
C GLU A 35 -17.70 7.98 4.35
N VAL A 36 -16.96 6.86 4.32
CA VAL A 36 -17.40 5.63 3.67
C VAL A 36 -18.18 4.79 4.67
N THR A 37 -19.46 4.54 4.37
CA THR A 37 -20.38 3.73 5.19
C THR A 37 -20.83 2.48 4.42
N PRO A 38 -21.45 1.47 5.06
CA PRO A 38 -22.01 0.31 4.38
C PRO A 38 -22.99 0.67 3.24
N GLU A 39 -23.80 1.72 3.42
CA GLU A 39 -24.73 2.23 2.40
C GLU A 39 -23.98 2.78 1.19
N VAL A 40 -22.89 3.50 1.41
CA VAL A 40 -22.03 4.03 0.33
C VAL A 40 -21.40 2.86 -0.44
N VAL A 41 -20.92 1.83 0.25
CA VAL A 41 -20.35 0.63 -0.38
C VAL A 41 -21.41 -0.12 -1.19
N ALA A 42 -22.60 -0.35 -0.63
CA ALA A 42 -23.70 -1.03 -1.30
C ALA A 42 -24.10 -0.29 -2.59
N ALA A 43 -24.25 1.04 -2.51
CA ALA A 43 -24.55 1.87 -3.67
C ALA A 43 -23.44 1.82 -4.74
N ALA A 44 -22.16 1.85 -4.33
CA ALA A 44 -21.02 1.77 -5.24
C ALA A 44 -20.86 0.38 -5.89
N ALA A 45 -21.23 -0.69 -5.19
CA ALA A 45 -21.24 -2.06 -5.70
C ALA A 45 -22.50 -2.41 -6.51
N GLY A 46 -23.54 -1.57 -6.49
CA GLY A 46 -24.82 -1.87 -7.13
C GLY A 46 -25.58 -3.03 -6.47
N VAL A 47 -25.40 -3.24 -5.16
CA VAL A 47 -26.05 -4.30 -4.36
C VAL A 47 -26.88 -3.69 -3.22
N SER A 48 -27.70 -4.51 -2.55
CA SER A 48 -28.39 -4.07 -1.33
C SER A 48 -27.47 -4.07 -0.11
N ILE A 49 -27.82 -3.30 0.92
CA ILE A 49 -27.08 -3.30 2.19
C ILE A 49 -27.04 -4.69 2.84
N ASP A 50 -28.13 -5.47 2.73
CA ASP A 50 -28.19 -6.85 3.24
C ASP A 50 -27.12 -7.77 2.61
N VAL A 51 -26.74 -7.52 1.36
CA VAL A 51 -25.65 -8.24 0.71
C VAL A 51 -24.31 -7.87 1.35
N VAL A 52 -24.07 -6.58 1.63
CA VAL A 52 -22.85 -6.13 2.31
C VAL A 52 -22.73 -6.79 3.69
N ASP A 53 -23.79 -6.74 4.49
CA ASP A 53 -23.81 -7.29 5.86
C ASP A 53 -23.65 -8.81 5.89
N ARG A 54 -24.34 -9.52 4.98
CA ARG A 54 -24.22 -10.99 4.88
C ARG A 54 -22.80 -11.40 4.45
N THR A 55 -22.22 -10.68 3.51
CA THR A 55 -20.91 -11.03 2.95
C THR A 55 -19.75 -10.61 3.85
N PHE A 56 -19.90 -9.51 4.61
CA PHE A 56 -18.92 -9.03 5.56
C PHE A 56 -19.56 -8.76 6.93
N PRO A 57 -19.52 -9.74 7.86
CA PRO A 57 -20.08 -9.60 9.20
C PRO A 57 -19.41 -8.51 10.06
N SER A 58 -18.27 -7.97 9.62
CA SER A 58 -17.61 -6.85 10.29
C SER A 58 -17.03 -5.86 9.27
N TRP A 59 -17.17 -4.57 9.60
CA TRP A 59 -16.57 -3.47 8.83
C TRP A 59 -15.05 -3.62 8.72
N ASP A 60 -14.42 -3.98 9.83
CA ASP A 60 -13.01 -4.32 9.94
C ASP A 60 -12.60 -5.42 8.94
N GLY A 61 -13.41 -6.45 8.78
CA GLY A 61 -13.19 -7.52 7.82
C GLY A 61 -13.23 -7.03 6.37
N LEU A 62 -14.17 -6.14 6.04
CA LEU A 62 -14.26 -5.52 4.72
C LEU A 62 -13.06 -4.60 4.45
N LEU A 63 -12.67 -3.79 5.42
CA LEU A 63 -11.53 -2.88 5.34
C LEU A 63 -10.25 -3.66 5.02
N LEU A 64 -9.99 -4.74 5.76
CA LEU A 64 -8.81 -5.57 5.55
C LEU A 64 -8.82 -6.30 4.21
N ALA A 65 -9.95 -6.88 3.81
CA ALA A 65 -10.09 -7.54 2.51
C ALA A 65 -9.90 -6.55 1.35
N THR A 66 -10.34 -5.31 1.53
CA THR A 66 -10.14 -4.22 0.56
C THR A 66 -8.67 -3.84 0.45
N ILE A 67 -7.94 -3.72 1.57
CA ILE A 67 -6.48 -3.48 1.55
C ILE A 67 -5.78 -4.59 0.78
N ASP A 68 -6.10 -5.85 1.08
CA ASP A 68 -5.42 -6.99 0.49
C ASP A 68 -5.67 -7.07 -1.03
N ARG A 69 -6.95 -7.00 -1.46
CA ARG A 69 -7.32 -7.00 -2.87
C ARG A 69 -6.69 -5.84 -3.64
N TRP A 70 -6.82 -4.62 -3.12
CA TRP A 70 -6.34 -3.44 -3.86
C TRP A 70 -4.81 -3.39 -3.93
N ASN A 71 -4.11 -3.87 -2.89
CA ASN A 71 -2.66 -4.04 -2.98
C ASN A 71 -2.28 -5.10 -4.01
N GLU A 72 -2.95 -6.26 -4.03
CA GLU A 72 -2.70 -7.34 -4.98
C GLU A 72 -2.91 -6.86 -6.43
N ASP A 73 -4.04 -6.22 -6.72
CA ASP A 73 -4.38 -5.69 -8.05
C ASP A 73 -3.31 -4.69 -8.55
N ARG A 74 -2.70 -3.93 -7.63
CA ARG A 74 -1.62 -2.98 -7.94
C ARG A 74 -0.25 -3.65 -8.09
N THR A 75 0.09 -4.62 -7.25
CA THR A 75 1.45 -5.16 -7.15
C THR A 75 1.71 -6.34 -8.09
N VAL A 76 0.74 -7.24 -8.28
CA VAL A 76 0.88 -8.44 -9.13
C VAL A 76 1.32 -8.09 -10.55
N PRO A 77 0.72 -7.10 -11.25
CA PRO A 77 1.16 -6.72 -12.59
C PRO A 77 2.58 -6.17 -12.65
N LEU A 78 3.10 -5.66 -11.53
CA LEU A 78 4.43 -5.06 -11.42
C LEU A 78 5.51 -6.07 -11.02
N MET A 79 5.13 -7.28 -10.59
CA MET A 79 6.10 -8.27 -10.12
C MET A 79 7.20 -8.64 -11.12
N PRO A 80 6.92 -8.78 -12.44
CA PRO A 80 7.97 -9.02 -13.42
C PRO A 80 9.06 -7.93 -13.42
N LEU A 81 8.74 -6.68 -13.08
CA LEU A 81 9.74 -5.60 -12.97
C LEU A 81 10.71 -5.83 -11.81
N ALA A 82 10.23 -6.32 -10.66
CA ALA A 82 11.10 -6.66 -9.53
C ALA A 82 12.06 -7.80 -9.92
N GLU A 83 11.53 -8.82 -10.58
CA GLU A 83 12.31 -9.98 -11.00
C GLU A 83 13.38 -9.61 -12.02
N GLN A 84 13.07 -8.74 -12.98
CA GLN A 84 13.97 -8.39 -14.09
C GLN A 84 14.89 -7.21 -13.79
N HIS A 85 14.41 -6.21 -13.04
CA HIS A 85 15.09 -4.92 -12.87
C HIS A 85 15.35 -4.52 -11.42
N GLY A 86 14.91 -5.33 -10.45
CA GLY A 86 15.19 -5.15 -9.04
C GLY A 86 14.19 -4.27 -8.29
N THR A 87 14.37 -4.25 -6.98
CA THR A 87 13.47 -3.68 -5.97
C THR A 87 13.23 -2.19 -6.18
N ILE A 88 14.27 -1.43 -6.53
CA ILE A 88 14.16 0.02 -6.77
C ILE A 88 13.23 0.32 -7.94
N ARG A 89 13.35 -0.42 -9.05
CA ARG A 89 12.50 -0.22 -10.23
C ARG A 89 11.07 -0.64 -9.98
N PHE A 90 10.88 -1.69 -9.18
CA PHE A 90 9.56 -2.11 -8.70
C PHE A 90 8.88 -1.03 -7.85
N LEU A 91 9.55 -0.51 -6.81
CA LEU A 91 8.99 0.55 -5.97
C LEU A 91 8.73 1.83 -6.76
N ARG A 92 9.62 2.19 -7.70
CA ARG A 92 9.37 3.33 -8.61
C ARG A 92 8.11 3.13 -9.43
N ALA A 93 7.87 1.93 -9.97
CA ALA A 93 6.66 1.64 -10.74
C ALA A 93 5.40 1.74 -9.87
N ILE A 94 5.50 1.32 -8.60
CA ILE A 94 4.44 1.53 -7.61
C ILE A 94 4.19 3.03 -7.39
N VAL A 95 5.23 3.85 -7.22
CA VAL A 95 5.08 5.31 -7.08
C VAL A 95 4.38 5.90 -8.31
N THR A 96 4.77 5.49 -9.53
CA THR A 96 4.09 5.92 -10.76
C THR A 96 2.60 5.56 -10.75
N ALA A 97 2.24 4.34 -10.32
CA ALA A 97 0.84 3.93 -10.22
C ALA A 97 0.07 4.77 -9.18
N ASN A 98 0.72 5.11 -8.06
CA ASN A 98 0.12 5.93 -7.01
C ASN A 98 -0.03 7.40 -7.40
N VAL A 99 0.81 7.92 -8.30
CA VAL A 99 0.59 9.25 -8.92
C VAL A 99 -0.66 9.23 -9.79
N ALA A 100 -0.90 8.14 -10.53
CA ALA A 100 -2.08 8.00 -11.39
C ALA A 100 -3.38 7.79 -10.59
N ASP A 101 -3.34 7.04 -9.48
CA ASP A 101 -4.45 6.87 -8.54
C ASP A 101 -3.95 7.00 -7.09
N PRO A 102 -4.05 8.20 -6.48
CA PRO A 102 -3.57 8.42 -5.11
C PRO A 102 -4.47 7.81 -4.03
N SER A 103 -5.62 7.23 -4.42
CA SER A 103 -6.67 6.84 -3.49
C SER A 103 -6.27 5.71 -2.55
N LEU A 104 -5.51 4.73 -3.06
CA LEU A 104 -4.98 3.67 -2.22
C LEU A 104 -4.04 4.22 -1.14
N MET A 105 -3.13 5.14 -1.49
CA MET A 105 -2.20 5.70 -0.53
C MET A 105 -2.90 6.56 0.53
N ARG A 106 -3.93 7.31 0.14
CA ARG A 106 -4.80 8.02 1.08
C ARG A 106 -5.46 7.06 2.07
N PHE A 107 -5.99 5.95 1.56
CA PHE A 107 -6.62 4.92 2.37
C PHE A 107 -5.63 4.23 3.32
N LEU A 108 -4.47 3.79 2.83
CA LEU A 108 -3.41 3.20 3.67
C LEU A 108 -2.90 4.18 4.74
N THR A 109 -2.82 5.47 4.42
CA THR A 109 -2.43 6.48 5.40
C THR A 109 -3.50 6.68 6.47
N ALA A 110 -4.78 6.63 6.11
CA ALA A 110 -5.85 6.68 7.11
C ALA A 110 -5.80 5.49 8.07
N THR A 111 -5.39 4.31 7.61
CA THR A 111 -5.28 3.12 8.45
C THR A 111 -4.03 3.11 9.35
N LEU A 112 -3.03 3.95 9.08
CA LEU A 112 -1.90 4.15 10.00
C LEU A 112 -2.36 4.65 11.38
N ASN A 113 -3.35 5.54 11.43
CA ASN A 113 -3.88 6.03 12.71
C ASN A 113 -4.55 4.90 13.52
N ILE A 114 -5.22 3.98 12.82
CA ILE A 114 -5.82 2.78 13.41
C ILE A 114 -4.71 1.84 13.92
N ALA A 115 -3.67 1.60 13.10
CA ALA A 115 -2.55 0.75 13.48
C ALA A 115 -1.78 1.30 14.70
N ALA A 116 -1.60 2.63 14.76
CA ALA A 116 -0.92 3.32 15.85
C ALA A 116 -1.73 3.39 17.16
N SER A 117 -2.97 2.89 17.17
CA SER A 117 -3.85 2.86 18.34
C SER A 117 -3.78 1.47 19.01
N PRO A 118 -3.03 1.28 20.10
CA PRO A 118 -2.76 -0.07 20.65
C PRO A 118 -4.02 -0.83 21.09
N GLU A 119 -5.04 -0.10 21.53
CA GLU A 119 -6.32 -0.65 21.99
C GLU A 119 -7.27 -1.03 20.84
N HIS A 120 -6.94 -0.67 19.59
CA HIS A 120 -7.82 -0.94 18.45
C HIS A 120 -7.71 -2.42 18.01
N PRO A 121 -8.82 -3.17 17.87
CA PRO A 121 -8.79 -4.59 17.49
C PRO A 121 -8.06 -4.89 16.17
N LEU A 122 -8.14 -3.97 15.19
CA LEU A 122 -7.41 -4.06 13.92
C LEU A 122 -5.89 -3.87 14.01
N ALA A 123 -5.36 -3.24 15.05
CA ALA A 123 -3.95 -2.83 15.09
C ALA A 123 -2.97 -4.01 14.86
N PRO A 124 -3.13 -5.19 15.50
CA PRO A 124 -2.25 -6.34 15.24
C PRO A 124 -2.30 -6.83 13.78
N MET A 125 -3.47 -6.79 13.15
CA MET A 125 -3.67 -7.24 11.78
C MET A 125 -3.05 -6.27 10.77
N LEU A 126 -3.11 -4.97 11.07
CA LEU A 126 -2.42 -3.93 10.30
C LEU A 126 -0.91 -4.05 10.48
N HIS A 127 -0.40 -4.17 11.70
CA HIS A 127 1.03 -4.39 11.96
C HIS A 127 1.59 -5.60 11.18
N ALA A 128 0.84 -6.69 11.11
CA ALA A 128 1.24 -7.86 10.32
C ALA A 128 1.35 -7.57 8.82
N ARG A 129 0.57 -6.62 8.27
CA ARG A 129 0.68 -6.17 6.86
C ARG A 129 1.94 -5.34 6.64
N TRP A 130 2.20 -4.35 7.49
CA TRP A 130 3.43 -3.56 7.42
C TRP A 130 4.69 -4.41 7.55
N ARG A 131 4.73 -5.33 8.52
CA ARG A 131 5.86 -6.26 8.67
C ARG A 131 6.07 -7.15 7.45
N ARG A 132 5.00 -7.64 6.83
CA ARG A 132 5.09 -8.44 5.60
C ARG A 132 5.68 -7.64 4.44
N PHE A 133 5.25 -6.40 4.26
CA PHE A 133 5.79 -5.54 3.21
C PHE A 133 7.26 -5.19 3.46
N HIS A 134 7.63 -4.87 4.70
CA HIS A 134 9.02 -4.64 5.09
C HIS A 134 9.91 -5.86 4.81
N ALA A 135 9.50 -7.04 5.26
CA ALA A 135 10.23 -8.28 5.02
C ALA A 135 10.37 -8.59 3.52
N PHE A 136 9.32 -8.37 2.73
CA PHE A 136 9.36 -8.51 1.28
C PHE A 136 10.44 -7.61 0.65
N VAL A 137 10.47 -6.32 1.00
CA VAL A 137 11.46 -5.37 0.44
C VAL A 137 12.87 -5.73 0.89
N GLN A 138 13.06 -6.13 2.15
CA GLN A 138 14.36 -6.58 2.64
C GLN A 138 14.88 -7.79 1.84
N HIS A 139 14.07 -8.84 1.69
CA HIS A 139 14.45 -10.04 0.93
C HIS A 139 14.68 -9.75 -0.56
N ALA A 140 13.95 -8.80 -1.12
CA ALA A 140 14.16 -8.36 -2.50
C ALA A 140 15.51 -7.63 -2.65
N LEU A 141 15.91 -6.79 -1.68
CA LEU A 141 17.23 -6.16 -1.65
C LEU A 141 18.36 -7.17 -1.41
N GLU A 142 18.16 -8.16 -0.54
CA GLU A 142 19.11 -9.28 -0.36
C GLU A 142 19.38 -9.98 -1.70
N ARG A 143 18.32 -10.26 -2.47
CA ARG A 143 18.42 -10.83 -3.81
C ARG A 143 19.13 -9.89 -4.79
N ASP A 144 18.85 -8.60 -4.76
CA ASP A 144 19.47 -7.63 -5.66
C ASP A 144 20.98 -7.48 -5.39
N VAL A 145 21.41 -7.57 -4.13
CA VAL A 145 22.84 -7.63 -3.76
C VAL A 145 23.48 -8.91 -4.30
N MET A 146 22.85 -10.08 -4.10
CA MET A 146 23.37 -11.36 -4.62
C MET A 146 23.50 -11.36 -6.15
N LEU A 147 22.60 -10.68 -6.86
CA LEU A 147 22.62 -10.56 -8.32
C LEU A 147 23.52 -9.42 -8.84
N GLY A 148 24.17 -8.66 -7.95
CA GLY A 148 25.03 -7.53 -8.31
C GLY A 148 24.30 -6.31 -8.86
N ARG A 149 22.99 -6.19 -8.63
CA ARG A 149 22.18 -5.00 -9.00
C ARG A 149 22.36 -3.86 -8.01
N GLU A 150 22.68 -4.22 -6.78
CA GLU A 150 22.95 -3.31 -5.68
C GLU A 150 24.32 -3.62 -5.06
N PRO A 151 25.01 -2.64 -4.45
CA PRO A 151 26.39 -2.81 -3.98
C PRO A 151 26.48 -3.77 -2.81
N GLY A 152 27.55 -4.59 -2.77
CA GLY A 152 27.81 -5.54 -1.68
C GLY A 152 28.15 -4.90 -0.33
N THR A 153 28.39 -3.59 -0.29
CA THR A 153 28.55 -2.79 0.93
C THR A 153 27.21 -2.45 1.60
N MET A 154 26.08 -2.65 0.93
CA MET A 154 24.76 -2.45 1.51
C MET A 154 24.43 -3.51 2.55
N GLU A 155 23.87 -3.08 3.68
CA GLU A 155 23.20 -3.96 4.63
C GLU A 155 21.68 -3.98 4.32
N PRO A 156 21.10 -5.07 3.79
CA PRO A 156 19.73 -5.07 3.29
C PRO A 156 18.68 -4.68 4.33
N ALA A 157 18.86 -5.06 5.61
CA ALA A 157 17.94 -4.70 6.69
C ALA A 157 17.85 -3.18 6.91
N ARG A 158 19.00 -2.49 6.92
CA ARG A 158 19.04 -1.02 7.04
C ARG A 158 18.63 -0.34 5.74
N GLY A 159 19.03 -0.91 4.61
CA GLY A 159 18.64 -0.43 3.29
C GLY A 159 17.12 -0.42 3.10
N SER A 160 16.44 -1.50 3.49
CA SER A 160 14.98 -1.59 3.41
C SER A 160 14.29 -0.59 4.32
N GLU A 161 14.77 -0.41 5.55
CA GLU A 161 14.21 0.57 6.49
C GLU A 161 14.29 2.00 5.93
N GLN A 162 15.47 2.41 5.46
CA GLN A 162 15.70 3.72 4.88
C GLN A 162 14.88 3.94 3.60
N LEU A 163 14.83 2.92 2.73
CA LEU A 163 14.09 2.97 1.48
C LEU A 163 12.59 3.10 1.72
N LEU A 164 12.04 2.32 2.65
CA LEU A 164 10.61 2.36 3.00
C LEU A 164 10.23 3.66 3.69
N ALA A 165 11.02 4.13 4.65
CA ALA A 165 10.79 5.42 5.28
C ALA A 165 10.76 6.57 4.26
N THR A 166 11.67 6.54 3.29
CA THR A 166 11.70 7.50 2.18
C THR A 166 10.48 7.35 1.27
N TYR A 167 10.16 6.13 0.85
CA TYR A 167 9.03 5.81 -0.03
C TYR A 167 7.68 6.20 0.58
N GLU A 168 7.42 5.83 1.84
CA GLU A 168 6.16 6.16 2.53
C GLU A 168 6.09 7.65 2.87
N GLY A 169 7.19 8.21 3.37
CA GLY A 169 7.27 9.63 3.75
C GLY A 169 7.03 10.57 2.57
N LEU A 170 7.61 10.29 1.40
CA LEU A 170 7.40 11.12 0.21
C LEU A 170 5.94 11.09 -0.28
N GLN A 171 5.29 9.93 -0.24
CA GLN A 171 3.89 9.79 -0.62
C GLN A 171 2.95 10.47 0.39
N LEU A 172 3.28 10.40 1.67
CA LEU A 172 2.55 11.16 2.69
C LEU A 172 2.67 12.66 2.44
N GLN A 173 3.88 13.16 2.17
CA GLN A 173 4.13 14.56 1.92
C GLN A 173 3.46 15.06 0.62
N SER A 174 3.40 14.26 -0.43
CA SER A 174 2.77 14.66 -1.69
C SER A 174 1.25 14.86 -1.55
N MET A 175 0.59 14.15 -0.62
CA MET A 175 -0.85 14.34 -0.38
C MET A 175 -1.21 15.72 0.21
N VAL A 176 -0.26 16.37 0.89
CA VAL A 176 -0.47 17.70 1.51
C VAL A 176 0.31 18.81 0.80
N ARG A 177 1.03 18.47 -0.28
CA ARG A 177 1.83 19.40 -1.08
C ARG A 177 1.50 19.19 -2.57
N PRO A 178 0.43 19.82 -3.09
CA PRO A 178 -0.08 19.55 -4.44
C PRO A 178 0.92 19.87 -5.56
N GLU A 179 1.88 20.76 -5.32
CA GLU A 179 2.92 21.14 -6.28
C GLU A 179 4.13 20.20 -6.29
N MET A 180 4.17 19.20 -5.39
CA MET A 180 5.29 18.28 -5.29
C MET A 180 5.27 17.27 -6.43
N ASP A 181 6.32 17.26 -7.25
CA ASP A 181 6.59 16.13 -8.14
C ASP A 181 7.10 14.94 -7.32
N LEU A 182 6.17 14.04 -6.99
CA LEU A 182 6.45 12.84 -6.19
C LEU A 182 7.45 11.91 -6.89
N LEU A 183 7.36 11.76 -8.21
CA LEU A 183 8.21 10.81 -8.93
C LEU A 183 9.65 11.33 -9.02
N GLU A 184 9.81 12.62 -9.33
CA GLU A 184 11.12 13.28 -9.33
C GLU A 184 11.75 13.28 -7.92
N ALA A 185 10.94 13.55 -6.88
CA ALA A 185 11.42 13.51 -5.51
C ALA A 185 11.87 12.12 -5.07
N PHE A 186 11.13 11.07 -5.46
CA PHE A 186 11.50 9.68 -5.22
C PHE A 186 12.82 9.33 -5.94
N ASP A 187 12.94 9.65 -7.23
CA ASP A 187 14.14 9.37 -8.02
C ASP A 187 15.37 10.03 -7.40
N ARG A 188 15.28 11.33 -7.06
CA ARG A 188 16.37 12.06 -6.41
C ARG A 188 16.76 11.47 -5.05
N ALA A 189 15.78 11.10 -4.23
CA ALA A 189 16.04 10.55 -2.90
C ALA A 189 16.70 9.18 -3.00
N VAL A 190 16.19 8.29 -3.86
CA VAL A 190 16.75 6.96 -4.06
C VAL A 190 18.14 7.01 -4.68
N THR A 191 18.41 7.91 -5.63
CA THR A 191 19.77 8.07 -6.18
C THR A 191 20.79 8.38 -5.08
N ARG A 192 20.47 9.32 -4.17
CA ARG A 192 21.36 9.65 -3.04
C ARG A 192 21.48 8.50 -2.04
N LEU A 193 20.38 7.80 -1.77
CA LEU A 193 20.36 6.64 -0.90
C LEU A 193 21.28 5.53 -1.43
N ARG A 194 21.18 5.21 -2.73
CA ARG A 194 22.03 4.20 -3.40
C ARG A 194 23.50 4.61 -3.44
N GLU A 195 23.78 5.89 -3.62
CA GLU A 195 25.14 6.42 -3.52
C GLU A 195 25.71 6.20 -2.10
N GLY A 196 24.90 6.39 -1.06
CA GLY A 196 25.24 6.05 0.32
C GLY A 196 25.53 4.55 0.52
N TRP A 197 24.70 3.68 -0.05
CA TRP A 197 24.88 2.23 0.02
C TRP A 197 26.17 1.71 -0.63
N SER A 198 26.74 2.46 -1.58
CA SER A 198 28.02 2.11 -2.22
C SER A 198 29.25 2.27 -1.31
N ARG A 199 29.06 2.89 -0.15
CA ARG A 199 30.13 3.14 0.83
C ARG A 199 29.94 2.22 2.03
N ALA A 200 31.05 1.84 2.67
CA ALA A 200 30.99 1.14 3.95
C ALA A 200 30.28 2.01 4.98
N TYR A 201 29.38 1.42 5.76
CA TYR A 201 28.70 2.14 6.83
C TYR A 201 29.72 2.59 7.89
N VAL A 202 29.71 3.90 8.16
CA VAL A 202 30.42 4.51 9.28
C VAL A 202 29.36 5.04 10.23
N PRO A 203 29.32 4.58 11.50
CA PRO A 203 28.40 5.13 12.49
C PRO A 203 28.55 6.65 12.57
N PRO A 204 27.43 7.41 12.64
CA PRO A 204 27.53 8.85 12.79
C PRO A 204 28.20 9.20 14.12
N VAL A 205 29.16 10.11 14.07
CA VAL A 205 29.69 10.79 15.24
C VAL A 205 28.97 12.12 15.33
N TRP A 206 28.02 12.22 16.25
CA TRP A 206 27.34 13.48 16.51
C TRP A 206 28.11 14.23 17.59
N ASP A 207 28.67 15.40 17.26
CA ASP A 207 29.10 16.38 18.28
C ASP A 207 27.85 17.04 18.85
N LEU A 208 27.12 16.29 19.68
CA LEU A 208 26.08 16.83 20.53
C LEU A 208 26.74 17.11 21.87
N ASP A 209 27.33 18.29 22.00
CA ASP A 209 27.63 18.85 23.31
C ASP A 209 26.31 18.85 24.08
N LEU A 210 26.20 17.96 25.08
CA LEU A 210 25.05 17.89 25.95
C LEU A 210 24.98 19.21 26.70
N VAL A 211 24.11 20.11 26.25
CA VAL A 211 23.73 21.28 27.02
C VAL A 211 23.01 20.77 28.26
N HIS A 212 23.76 20.72 29.37
CA HIS A 212 23.28 20.39 30.70
C HIS A 212 22.29 21.42 31.23
#